data_AF-A0A929RY52-F1
#
_entry.id   AF-A0A929RY52-F1
#
_cell.length_a   1.000
_cell.length_b   1.000
_cell.length_c   1.000
_cell.angle_alpha   90.00
_cell.angle_beta   90.00
_cell.angle_gamma   90.00
#
_symmetry.space_group_name_H-M   'P 1'
#
loop_
_entity.id
_entity.type
_entity.pdbx_description
1 polymer ?
#
loop_
_entity_poly.entity_id
_entity_poly.type
_entity_poly.pdbx_seq_one_letter_code
_entity_poly.pdbx_strand_id
1 'polypeptide(L)'
;MNNFNTKRWLRYTKRHLYQHRSKLIRHMLIVFVVTLIFTLLASYFTIKASHNSPSLYEVKSMIGVYFLFAFLGLVCLAPSKMNEDLRRKQIRIRELLVPASNLEKFISKYLIYAFLLPIVSFILIILADELRAGLLALFGWNIPPFRVLFPHSVDNFFNYILKGDAIEILSFVSSLLQLWVLHAISLFVANSVRKWATPIALSCHFSLFVIVGLVIRQMMDANSAVPFIGYDDRTIGSLAFLNVLQLIIIALLYAFSYRNFCHLRLKK
;
A
#
# COMPACT_ATOMS: atom_id res chain seq x y z
N MET A 1 18.66 -25.95 -11.87
CA MET A 1 17.48 -25.29 -11.26
C MET A 1 16.23 -25.99 -11.75
N ASN A 2 15.27 -26.35 -10.88
CA ASN A 2 13.98 -26.86 -11.36
C ASN A 2 13.21 -25.73 -12.04
N ASN A 3 12.90 -25.90 -13.33
CA ASN A 3 12.11 -24.95 -14.10
C ASN A 3 10.78 -24.64 -13.40
N PHE A 4 10.30 -23.40 -13.54
CA PHE A 4 9.00 -22.98 -13.04
C PHE A 4 7.91 -23.87 -13.64
N ASN A 5 7.04 -24.42 -12.80
CA ASN A 5 5.95 -25.28 -13.22
C ASN A 5 4.63 -24.77 -12.65
N THR A 6 3.73 -24.35 -13.53
CA THR A 6 2.43 -23.74 -13.16
C THR A 6 1.56 -24.67 -12.31
N LYS A 7 1.54 -25.98 -12.60
CA LYS A 7 0.74 -26.95 -11.82
C LYS A 7 1.30 -27.11 -10.40
N ARG A 8 2.63 -27.12 -10.24
CA ARG A 8 3.30 -27.19 -8.93
C ARG A 8 3.11 -25.90 -8.14
N TRP A 9 3.28 -24.76 -8.80
CA TRP A 9 3.02 -23.43 -8.25
C TRP A 9 1.58 -23.27 -7.74
N LEU A 10 0.57 -23.64 -8.54
CA LEU A 10 -0.83 -23.54 -8.15
C LEU A 10 -1.16 -24.45 -6.96
N ARG A 11 -0.65 -25.69 -6.97
CA ARG A 11 -0.81 -26.61 -5.83
C ARG A 11 -0.18 -26.06 -4.55
N TYR A 12 1.01 -25.47 -4.65
CA TYR A 12 1.65 -24.79 -3.53
C TYR A 12 0.81 -23.60 -3.03
N THR A 13 0.32 -22.75 -3.94
CA THR A 13 -0.49 -21.57 -3.62
C THR A 13 -1.76 -21.97 -2.86
N LYS A 14 -2.51 -22.95 -3.38
CA LYS A 14 -3.71 -23.49 -2.72
C LYS A 14 -3.40 -24.05 -1.32
N ARG A 15 -2.33 -24.84 -1.21
CA ARG A 15 -1.86 -25.37 0.08
C ARG A 15 -1.49 -24.25 1.05
N HIS A 16 -0.78 -23.22 0.59
CA HIS A 16 -0.36 -22.10 1.42
C HIS A 16 -1.56 -21.32 1.97
N LEU A 17 -2.55 -21.03 1.13
CA LEU A 17 -3.82 -20.40 1.53
C LEU A 17 -4.55 -21.23 2.58
N TYR A 18 -4.72 -22.53 2.34
CA TYR A 18 -5.42 -23.42 3.26
C TYR A 18 -4.73 -23.50 4.63
N GLN A 19 -3.40 -23.57 4.65
CA GLN A 19 -2.61 -23.61 5.88
C GLN A 19 -2.69 -22.33 6.71
N HIS A 20 -2.83 -21.17 6.05
CA HIS A 20 -2.86 -19.87 6.72
C HIS A 20 -4.26 -19.26 6.77
N ARG A 21 -5.31 -20.01 6.41
CA ARG A 21 -6.69 -19.52 6.28
C ARG A 21 -7.18 -18.80 7.53
N SER A 22 -6.93 -19.35 8.72
CA SER A 22 -7.39 -18.76 9.99
C SER A 22 -6.71 -17.42 10.26
N LYS A 23 -5.42 -17.31 9.95
CA LYS A 23 -4.65 -16.06 10.08
C LYS A 23 -5.16 -15.01 9.08
N LEU A 24 -5.42 -15.41 7.83
CA LEU A 24 -5.94 -14.54 6.78
C LEU A 24 -7.36 -14.05 7.11
N ILE A 25 -8.26 -14.95 7.50
CA ILE A 25 -9.63 -14.62 7.93
C ILE A 25 -9.61 -13.68 9.14
N ARG A 26 -8.77 -13.94 10.14
CA ARG A 26 -8.63 -13.04 11.29
C ARG A 26 -8.15 -11.66 10.86
N HIS A 27 -7.20 -11.57 9.94
CA HIS A 27 -6.76 -10.28 9.41
C HIS A 27 -7.89 -9.55 8.68
N MET A 28 -8.62 -10.25 7.82
CA MET A 28 -9.79 -9.74 7.11
C MET A 28 -10.87 -9.24 8.07
N LEU A 29 -11.17 -9.98 9.13
CA LEU A 29 -12.12 -9.58 10.16
C LEU A 29 -11.66 -8.33 10.91
N ILE A 30 -10.38 -8.25 11.27
CA ILE A 30 -9.82 -7.05 11.92
C ILE A 30 -9.97 -5.83 11.00
N VAL A 31 -9.62 -5.96 9.71
CA VAL A 31 -9.78 -4.87 8.74
C VAL A 31 -11.24 -4.44 8.67
N PHE A 32 -12.16 -5.39 8.51
CA PHE A 32 -13.60 -5.10 8.45
C PHE A 32 -14.12 -4.38 9.68
N VAL A 33 -13.83 -4.90 10.89
CA VAL A 33 -14.31 -4.33 12.16
C VAL A 33 -13.71 -2.95 12.40
N VAL A 34 -12.40 -2.79 12.21
CA VAL A 34 -11.71 -1.50 12.39
C VAL A 34 -12.30 -0.48 11.43
N THR A 35 -12.44 -0.84 10.15
CA THR A 35 -13.06 0.04 9.16
C THR A 35 -14.49 0.42 9.56
N LEU A 36 -15.33 -0.54 9.94
CA LEU A 36 -16.70 -0.26 10.37
C LEU A 36 -16.74 0.75 11.52
N ILE A 37 -15.92 0.55 12.57
CA ILE A 37 -15.82 1.47 13.70
C ILE A 37 -15.41 2.87 13.23
N PHE A 38 -14.39 2.99 12.38
CA PHE A 38 -13.95 4.28 11.85
C PHE A 38 -15.03 4.97 11.01
N THR A 39 -15.72 4.23 10.14
CA THR A 39 -16.80 4.80 9.32
C THR A 39 -17.98 5.28 10.19
N LEU A 40 -18.33 4.55 11.26
CA LEU A 40 -19.36 4.94 12.23
C LEU A 40 -18.95 6.18 13.02
N LEU A 41 -17.70 6.22 13.51
CA LEU A 41 -17.15 7.38 14.22
C LEU A 41 -17.14 8.62 13.32
N ALA A 42 -16.74 8.46 12.06
CA ALA A 42 -16.77 9.50 11.05
C ALA A 42 -18.20 10.03 10.82
N SER A 43 -19.20 9.14 10.77
CA SER A 43 -20.61 9.54 10.66
C SER A 43 -21.11 10.27 11.91
N TYR A 44 -20.73 9.82 13.11
CA TYR A 44 -21.04 10.52 14.35
C TYR A 44 -20.51 11.96 14.35
N PHE A 45 -19.26 12.15 13.96
CA PHE A 45 -18.69 13.50 13.84
C PHE A 45 -19.40 14.32 12.76
N THR A 46 -19.79 13.71 11.64
CA THR A 46 -20.54 14.39 10.57
C THR A 46 -21.92 14.86 11.06
N ILE A 47 -22.63 14.02 11.80
CA ILE A 47 -23.94 14.37 12.39
C ILE A 47 -23.78 15.51 13.40
N LYS A 48 -22.83 15.38 14.33
CA LYS A 48 -22.53 16.41 15.34
C LYS A 48 -22.09 17.73 14.71
N ALA A 49 -21.28 17.67 13.66
CA ALA A 49 -20.84 18.82 12.88
C ALA A 49 -22.00 19.51 12.16
N SER A 50 -22.95 18.76 11.59
CA SER A 50 -24.12 19.37 10.92
C SER A 50 -24.95 20.27 11.84
N HIS A 51 -24.89 20.03 13.16
CA HIS A 51 -25.49 20.89 14.17
C HIS A 51 -24.65 22.12 14.55
N ASN A 52 -23.32 22.08 14.34
CA ASN A 52 -22.35 23.08 14.79
C ASN A 52 -21.37 23.51 13.67
N SER A 53 -21.85 23.73 12.45
CA SER A 53 -21.23 24.61 11.45
C SER A 53 -19.71 24.52 11.11
N PRO A 54 -19.02 23.37 10.97
CA PRO A 54 -18.01 23.28 9.93
C PRO A 54 -18.70 22.92 8.60
N SER A 55 -18.11 23.29 7.48
CA SER A 55 -18.67 22.94 6.18
C SER A 55 -18.70 21.41 6.06
N LEU A 56 -19.90 20.86 5.83
CA LEU A 56 -20.15 19.41 5.74
C LEU A 56 -19.30 18.75 4.62
N TYR A 57 -18.76 19.57 3.71
CA TYR A 57 -17.83 19.24 2.65
C TYR A 57 -16.40 18.93 3.14
N GLU A 58 -15.84 19.71 4.06
CA GLU A 58 -14.48 19.51 4.59
C GLU A 58 -14.37 18.24 5.44
N VAL A 59 -15.39 17.95 6.23
CA VAL A 59 -15.45 16.70 7.02
C VAL A 59 -15.50 15.50 6.09
N LYS A 60 -16.31 15.57 5.02
CA LYS A 60 -16.42 14.51 4.00
C LYS A 60 -15.09 14.31 3.26
N SER A 61 -14.42 15.37 2.81
CA SER A 61 -13.15 15.25 2.08
C SER A 61 -12.05 14.64 2.95
N MET A 62 -11.96 15.04 4.23
CA MET A 62 -10.99 14.48 5.18
C MET A 62 -11.21 12.98 5.44
N ILE A 63 -12.46 12.53 5.53
CA ILE A 63 -12.81 11.11 5.69
C ILE A 63 -12.42 10.30 4.45
N GLY A 64 -12.75 10.78 3.24
CA GLY A 64 -12.39 10.10 1.99
C GLY A 64 -10.87 9.96 1.80
N VAL A 65 -10.12 11.02 2.13
CA VAL A 65 -8.65 11.03 2.09
C VAL A 65 -8.07 10.03 3.11
N TYR A 66 -8.61 9.98 4.33
CA TYR A 66 -8.20 8.99 5.33
C TYR A 66 -8.43 7.55 4.85
N PHE A 67 -9.58 7.28 4.23
CA PHE A 67 -9.91 5.97 3.67
C PHE A 67 -8.92 5.53 2.59
N LEU A 68 -8.58 6.44 1.69
CA LEU A 68 -7.61 6.21 0.63
C LEU A 68 -6.22 5.93 1.22
N PHE A 69 -5.74 6.74 2.17
CA PHE A 69 -4.43 6.54 2.78
C PHE A 69 -4.35 5.28 3.65
N ALA A 70 -5.42 4.93 4.39
CA ALA A 70 -5.48 3.69 5.15
C ALA A 70 -5.44 2.46 4.23
N PHE A 71 -6.16 2.50 3.11
CA PHE A 71 -6.13 1.45 2.10
C PHE A 71 -4.76 1.32 1.43
N LEU A 72 -4.18 2.45 1.00
CA LEU A 72 -2.84 2.50 0.43
C LEU A 72 -1.78 2.00 1.40
N GLY A 73 -1.88 2.38 2.68
CA GLY A 73 -1.01 1.86 3.74
C GLY A 73 -1.13 0.34 3.92
N LEU A 74 -2.34 -0.20 3.88
CA LEU A 74 -2.56 -1.65 3.92
C LEU A 74 -1.93 -2.36 2.73
N VAL A 75 -2.13 -1.85 1.50
CA VAL A 75 -1.57 -2.41 0.26
C VAL A 75 -0.04 -2.40 0.29
N CYS A 76 0.55 -1.28 0.71
CA CYS A 76 2.00 -1.11 0.70
C CYS A 76 2.70 -1.86 1.84
N LEU A 77 2.02 -2.10 2.96
CA LEU A 77 2.61 -2.79 4.12
C LEU A 77 2.29 -4.29 4.16
N ALA A 78 1.29 -4.77 3.43
CA ALA A 78 0.90 -6.18 3.45
C ALA A 78 2.06 -7.16 3.14
N PRO A 79 2.99 -6.87 2.21
CA PRO A 79 4.17 -7.73 1.99
C PRO A 79 5.07 -7.92 3.21
N SER A 80 5.07 -6.98 4.16
CA SER A 80 5.85 -7.10 5.41
C SER A 80 5.49 -8.34 6.24
N LYS A 81 4.28 -8.89 6.04
CA LYS A 81 3.76 -10.07 6.75
C LYS A 81 4.06 -11.39 6.04
N MET A 82 4.54 -11.35 4.80
CA MET A 82 4.69 -12.50 3.90
C MET A 82 5.50 -13.67 4.50
N ASN A 83 6.51 -13.35 5.31
CA ASN A 83 7.43 -14.33 5.90
C ASN A 83 7.50 -14.30 7.42
N GLU A 84 6.47 -13.75 8.07
CA GLU A 84 6.37 -13.71 9.52
C GLU A 84 6.43 -15.11 10.14
N ASP A 85 5.80 -16.10 9.52
CA ASP A 85 5.73 -17.46 10.07
C ASP A 85 7.06 -18.23 9.93
N LEU A 86 7.96 -17.78 9.03
CA LEU A 86 9.33 -18.31 8.91
C LEU A 86 10.26 -17.93 10.08
N ARG A 87 9.76 -17.14 11.04
CA ARG A 87 10.40 -16.94 12.34
C ARG A 87 10.54 -18.27 13.10
N ARG A 88 9.54 -19.17 13.00
CA ARG A 88 9.55 -20.45 13.71
C ARG A 88 10.35 -21.51 12.93
N LYS A 89 11.28 -22.19 13.62
CA LYS A 89 12.17 -23.21 13.02
C LYS A 89 11.38 -24.36 12.36
N GLN A 90 10.36 -24.87 13.05
CA GLN A 90 9.52 -25.97 12.53
C GLN A 90 8.81 -25.60 11.23
N ILE A 91 8.26 -24.39 11.13
CA ILE A 91 7.59 -23.89 9.92
C ILE A 91 8.60 -23.76 8.78
N ARG A 92 9.82 -23.29 9.07
CA ARG A 92 10.89 -23.19 8.08
C ARG A 92 11.26 -24.56 7.51
N ILE A 93 11.46 -25.57 8.36
CA ILE A 93 11.79 -26.93 7.91
C ILE A 93 10.66 -27.49 7.05
N ARG A 94 9.40 -27.39 7.51
CA ARG A 94 8.23 -27.83 6.73
C ARG A 94 8.16 -27.16 5.37
N GLU A 95 8.50 -25.88 5.31
CA GLU A 95 8.50 -25.08 4.08
C GLU A 95 9.61 -25.51 3.10
N LEU A 96 10.76 -25.94 3.60
CA LEU A 96 11.86 -26.48 2.77
C LEU A 96 11.49 -27.82 2.14
N LEU A 97 10.77 -28.67 2.89
CA LEU A 97 10.35 -30.00 2.44
C LEU A 97 9.26 -29.98 1.36
N VAL A 98 8.61 -28.85 1.12
CA VAL A 98 7.59 -28.77 0.06
C VAL A 98 8.26 -28.84 -1.31
N PRO A 99 7.84 -29.76 -2.21
CA PRO A 99 8.42 -29.90 -3.54
C PRO A 99 7.90 -28.77 -4.44
N ALA A 100 8.45 -27.56 -4.26
CA ALA A 100 8.25 -26.40 -5.11
C ALA A 100 9.55 -25.57 -5.12
N SER A 101 9.85 -24.92 -6.24
CA SER A 101 11.06 -24.11 -6.38
C SER A 101 10.98 -22.85 -5.50
N ASN A 102 12.13 -22.22 -5.23
CA ASN A 102 12.12 -20.96 -4.47
C ASN A 102 11.34 -19.86 -5.19
N LEU A 103 11.44 -19.78 -6.52
CA LEU A 103 10.69 -18.84 -7.33
C LEU A 103 9.18 -19.05 -7.20
N GLU A 104 8.70 -20.29 -7.33
CA GLU A 104 7.28 -20.62 -7.18
C GLU A 104 6.76 -20.22 -5.81
N LYS A 105 7.51 -20.55 -4.76
CA LYS A 105 7.13 -20.23 -3.39
C LYS A 105 7.13 -18.72 -3.13
N PHE A 106 8.11 -17.99 -3.69
CA PHE A 106 8.17 -16.52 -3.59
C PHE A 106 6.98 -15.88 -4.28
N ILE A 107 6.75 -16.20 -5.56
CA ILE A 107 5.65 -15.64 -6.37
C ILE A 107 4.30 -15.95 -5.72
N SER A 108 4.09 -17.17 -5.23
CA SER A 108 2.84 -17.55 -4.55
C SER A 108 2.56 -16.65 -3.34
N LYS A 109 3.56 -16.48 -2.47
CA LYS A 109 3.40 -15.66 -1.27
C LYS A 109 3.26 -14.19 -1.63
N TYR A 110 4.07 -13.70 -2.56
CA TYR A 110 3.99 -12.32 -3.04
C TYR A 110 2.59 -12.04 -3.58
N LEU A 111 2.05 -12.86 -4.47
CA LEU A 111 0.70 -12.65 -5.01
C LEU A 111 -0.40 -12.66 -3.95
N ILE A 112 -0.27 -13.52 -2.94
CA ILE A 112 -1.24 -13.57 -1.83
C ILE A 112 -1.19 -12.29 -1.00
N TYR A 113 0.00 -11.88 -0.56
CA TYR A 113 0.13 -10.77 0.37
C TYR A 113 0.15 -9.39 -0.31
N ALA A 114 0.62 -9.28 -1.54
CA ALA A 114 0.71 -8.03 -2.29
C ALA A 114 -0.56 -7.69 -3.08
N PHE A 115 -1.34 -8.69 -3.51
CA PHE A 115 -2.53 -8.46 -4.35
C PHE A 115 -3.81 -9.03 -3.75
N LEU A 116 -3.85 -10.35 -3.48
CA LEU A 116 -5.09 -10.98 -3.01
C LEU A 116 -5.57 -10.36 -1.68
N LEU A 117 -4.67 -10.20 -0.71
CA LEU A 117 -5.02 -9.66 0.60
C LEU A 117 -5.48 -8.19 0.52
N PRO A 118 -4.81 -7.29 -0.22
CA PRO A 118 -5.34 -5.95 -0.47
C PRO A 118 -6.67 -5.91 -1.23
N ILE A 119 -6.84 -6.71 -2.28
CA ILE A 119 -8.11 -6.76 -3.05
C ILE A 119 -9.26 -7.16 -2.14
N VAL A 120 -9.10 -8.22 -1.35
CA VAL A 120 -10.14 -8.66 -0.42
C VAL A 120 -10.38 -7.61 0.68
N SER A 121 -9.31 -6.97 1.18
CA SER A 121 -9.45 -5.87 2.14
C SER A 121 -10.24 -4.69 1.56
N PHE A 122 -10.04 -4.35 0.29
CA PHE A 122 -10.81 -3.31 -0.40
C PHE A 122 -12.30 -3.63 -0.43
N ILE A 123 -12.65 -4.87 -0.80
CA ILE A 123 -14.03 -5.34 -0.83
C ILE A 123 -14.65 -5.25 0.58
N LEU A 124 -13.90 -5.64 1.61
CA LEU A 124 -14.37 -5.54 3.01
C LEU A 124 -14.54 -4.11 3.48
N ILE A 125 -13.70 -3.17 3.03
CA ILE A 125 -13.87 -1.74 3.31
C ILE A 125 -15.17 -1.22 2.71
N ILE A 126 -15.46 -1.56 1.45
CA ILE A 126 -16.74 -1.21 0.82
C ILE A 126 -17.91 -1.81 1.60
N LEU A 127 -17.83 -3.10 1.93
CA LEU A 127 -18.89 -3.80 2.65
C LEU A 127 -19.14 -3.18 4.04
N ALA A 128 -18.08 -2.76 4.74
CA ALA A 128 -18.19 -2.10 6.03
C ALA A 128 -18.90 -0.74 5.92
N ASP A 129 -18.62 0.04 4.87
CA ASP A 129 -19.31 1.30 4.62
C ASP A 129 -20.78 1.11 4.23
N GLU A 130 -21.09 0.08 3.43
CA GLU A 130 -22.49 -0.29 3.14
C GLU A 130 -23.24 -0.69 4.41
N LEU A 131 -22.62 -1.52 5.26
CA LEU A 131 -23.20 -1.93 6.52
C LEU A 131 -23.46 -0.72 7.43
N ARG A 132 -22.52 0.22 7.51
CA ARG A 132 -22.73 1.48 8.23
C ARG A 132 -23.95 2.22 7.70
N ALA A 133 -24.04 2.45 6.39
CA ALA A 133 -25.15 3.19 5.80
C ALA A 133 -26.50 2.52 6.11
N GLY A 134 -26.55 1.19 6.01
CA GLY A 134 -27.72 0.40 6.40
C GLY A 134 -28.07 0.52 7.89
N LEU A 135 -27.07 0.43 8.78
CA LEU A 135 -27.27 0.61 10.22
C LEU A 135 -27.82 1.99 10.55
N LEU A 136 -27.27 3.05 9.97
CA LEU A 136 -27.72 4.42 10.19
C LEU A 136 -29.16 4.65 9.68
N ALA A 137 -29.51 4.07 8.54
CA ALA A 137 -30.86 4.14 8.00
C ALA A 137 -31.90 3.52 8.96
N LEU A 138 -31.55 2.44 9.68
CA LEU A 138 -32.43 1.85 10.72
C LEU A 138 -32.72 2.82 11.88
N PHE A 139 -31.82 3.78 12.13
CA PHE A 139 -31.99 4.82 13.15
C PHE A 139 -32.54 6.14 12.57
N GLY A 140 -33.07 6.13 11.34
CA GLY A 140 -33.63 7.32 10.68
C GLY A 140 -32.61 8.27 10.06
N TRP A 141 -31.31 7.90 10.04
CA TRP A 141 -30.25 8.71 9.45
C TRP A 141 -29.95 8.27 8.02
N ASN A 142 -30.41 9.04 7.04
CA ASN A 142 -30.18 8.78 5.60
C ASN A 142 -28.83 9.30 5.12
N ILE A 143 -27.74 8.80 5.72
CA ILE A 143 -26.37 9.11 5.28
C ILE A 143 -25.94 8.05 4.26
N PRO A 144 -25.82 8.38 2.96
CA PRO A 144 -25.48 7.41 1.95
C PRO A 144 -24.07 6.83 2.17
N PRO A 145 -23.75 5.68 1.55
CA PRO A 145 -22.39 5.18 1.48
C PRO A 145 -21.42 6.24 0.95
N PHE A 146 -20.21 6.27 1.49
CA PHE A 146 -19.16 7.19 1.10
C PHE A 146 -18.88 7.13 -0.40
N ARG A 147 -18.91 5.95 -1.04
CA ARG A 147 -18.72 5.83 -2.50
C ARG A 147 -19.71 6.69 -3.32
N VAL A 148 -20.93 6.90 -2.82
CA VAL A 148 -21.99 7.70 -3.47
C VAL A 148 -21.78 9.19 -3.23
N LEU A 149 -21.03 9.56 -2.19
CA LEU A 149 -20.62 10.93 -1.91
C LEU A 149 -19.39 11.37 -2.70
N PHE A 150 -18.66 10.43 -3.31
CA PHE A 150 -17.42 10.68 -4.06
C PHE A 150 -17.42 10.29 -5.57
N PRO A 151 -18.55 10.11 -6.28
CA PRO A 151 -18.50 9.68 -7.69
C PRO A 151 -17.80 10.71 -8.58
N HIS A 152 -18.00 12.00 -8.29
CA HIS A 152 -17.35 13.07 -9.04
C HIS A 152 -15.85 13.21 -8.77
N SER A 153 -15.31 12.69 -7.67
CA SER A 153 -13.89 12.89 -7.37
C SER A 153 -12.98 12.01 -8.23
N VAL A 154 -13.42 10.83 -8.64
CA VAL A 154 -12.62 9.93 -9.48
C VAL A 154 -12.59 10.42 -10.93
N ASP A 155 -13.75 10.79 -11.47
CA ASP A 155 -13.84 11.33 -12.83
C ASP A 155 -13.15 12.68 -12.95
N ASN A 156 -13.31 13.56 -11.96
CA ASN A 156 -12.60 14.84 -11.93
C ASN A 156 -11.08 14.63 -11.75
N PHE A 157 -10.66 13.63 -11.00
CA PHE A 157 -9.25 13.29 -10.82
C PHE A 157 -8.61 12.77 -12.11
N PHE A 158 -9.25 11.84 -12.82
CA PHE A 158 -8.74 11.36 -14.11
C PHE A 158 -8.80 12.45 -15.17
N ASN A 159 -9.86 13.26 -15.21
CA ASN A 159 -9.93 14.40 -16.13
C ASN A 159 -8.87 15.47 -15.81
N TYR A 160 -8.57 15.69 -14.52
CA TYR A 160 -7.50 16.57 -14.08
C TYR A 160 -6.12 16.03 -14.53
N ILE A 161 -5.84 14.74 -14.35
CA ILE A 161 -4.57 14.14 -14.80
C ILE A 161 -4.46 14.14 -16.33
N LEU A 162 -5.52 13.78 -17.05
CA LEU A 162 -5.52 13.66 -18.51
C LEU A 162 -5.44 15.01 -19.22
N LYS A 163 -5.91 16.07 -18.58
CA LYS A 163 -5.85 17.45 -19.09
C LYS A 163 -4.74 18.28 -18.43
N GLY A 164 -4.07 17.71 -17.42
CA GLY A 164 -3.05 18.37 -16.64
C GLY A 164 -1.77 18.59 -17.44
N ASP A 165 -0.97 19.54 -16.99
CA ASP A 165 0.32 19.80 -17.60
C ASP A 165 1.36 18.71 -17.22
N ALA A 166 2.56 18.81 -17.79
CA ALA A 166 3.62 17.84 -17.55
C ALA A 166 4.03 17.76 -16.06
N ILE A 167 3.91 18.84 -15.29
CA ILE A 167 4.29 18.90 -13.88
C ILE A 167 3.27 18.13 -13.04
N GLU A 168 1.98 18.33 -13.30
CA GLU A 168 0.89 17.62 -12.62
C GLU A 168 0.97 16.11 -12.87
N ILE A 169 1.19 15.70 -14.11
CA ILE A 169 1.34 14.28 -14.48
C ILE A 169 2.56 13.67 -13.79
N LEU A 170 3.72 14.33 -13.86
CA LEU A 170 4.96 13.82 -13.25
C LEU A 170 4.87 13.74 -11.73
N SER A 171 4.25 14.72 -11.08
CA SER A 171 4.02 14.74 -9.63
C SER A 171 3.08 13.62 -9.18
N PHE A 172 2.05 13.33 -9.98
CA PHE A 172 1.18 12.19 -9.75
C PHE A 172 1.94 10.87 -9.86
N VAL A 173 2.75 10.70 -10.90
CA VAL A 173 3.62 9.52 -11.06
C VAL A 173 4.58 9.37 -9.87
N SER A 174 5.20 10.45 -9.40
CA SER A 174 6.06 10.44 -8.21
C SER A 174 5.32 9.96 -6.97
N SER A 175 4.06 10.37 -6.79
CA SER A 175 3.23 9.95 -5.66
C SER A 175 2.91 8.46 -5.71
N LEU A 176 2.58 7.92 -6.90
CA LEU A 176 2.38 6.47 -7.10
C LEU A 176 3.66 5.67 -6.86
N LEU A 177 4.79 6.15 -7.37
CA LEU A 177 6.09 5.51 -7.19
C LEU A 177 6.52 5.53 -5.72
N GLN A 178 6.21 6.58 -4.97
CA GLN A 178 6.50 6.63 -3.53
C GLN A 178 5.75 5.54 -2.77
N LEU A 179 4.47 5.32 -3.08
CA LEU A 179 3.71 4.19 -2.53
C LEU A 179 4.33 2.85 -2.92
N TRP A 180 4.78 2.72 -4.17
CA TRP A 180 5.43 1.51 -4.66
C TRP A 180 6.80 1.26 -4.01
N VAL A 181 7.53 2.32 -3.68
CA VAL A 181 8.77 2.25 -2.89
C VAL A 181 8.47 1.72 -1.50
N LEU A 182 7.42 2.21 -0.82
CA LEU A 182 7.02 1.66 0.49
C LEU A 182 6.70 0.16 0.38
N HIS A 183 6.00 -0.24 -0.68
CA HIS A 183 5.73 -1.65 -0.97
C HIS A 183 7.00 -2.48 -1.19
N ALA A 184 7.96 -1.97 -1.96
CA ALA A 184 9.22 -2.65 -2.22
C ALA A 184 10.08 -2.76 -0.96
N ILE A 185 10.14 -1.71 -0.14
CA ILE A 185 10.82 -1.70 1.17
C ILE A 185 10.16 -2.71 2.10
N SER A 186 8.83 -2.73 2.20
CA SER A 186 8.11 -3.64 3.09
C SER A 186 8.39 -5.10 2.75
N LEU A 187 8.43 -5.42 1.46
CA LEU A 187 8.80 -6.73 0.95
C LEU A 187 10.27 -7.08 1.23
N PHE A 188 11.20 -6.16 0.97
CA PHE A 188 12.63 -6.34 1.25
C PHE A 188 12.87 -6.63 2.73
N VAL A 189 12.32 -5.81 3.63
CA VAL A 189 12.50 -5.96 5.07
C VAL A 189 11.88 -7.27 5.59
N ALA A 190 10.73 -7.69 5.04
CA ALA A 190 10.12 -8.99 5.34
C ALA A 190 11.09 -10.15 5.10
N ASN A 191 11.90 -10.02 4.04
CA ASN A 191 12.88 -11.01 3.61
C ASN A 191 14.26 -10.86 4.25
N SER A 192 14.55 -9.71 4.87
CA SER A 192 15.83 -9.45 5.52
C SER A 192 15.78 -9.69 7.03
N VAL A 193 14.90 -8.97 7.74
CA VAL A 193 14.95 -8.87 9.22
C VAL A 193 13.86 -9.71 9.90
N ARG A 194 12.77 -10.05 9.19
CA ARG A 194 11.60 -10.85 9.63
C ARG A 194 10.85 -10.30 10.84
N LYS A 195 11.53 -10.03 11.95
CA LYS A 195 11.02 -9.38 13.16
C LYS A 195 10.92 -7.88 12.89
N TRP A 196 9.86 -7.25 13.38
CA TRP A 196 9.67 -5.79 13.24
C TRP A 196 9.66 -5.28 11.79
N ALA A 197 9.34 -6.14 10.82
CA ALA A 197 9.45 -5.78 9.41
C ALA A 197 8.57 -4.58 9.02
N THR A 198 7.35 -4.51 9.57
CA THR A 198 6.43 -3.40 9.33
C THR A 198 6.95 -2.06 9.89
N PRO A 199 7.33 -1.92 11.18
CA PRO A 199 7.86 -0.65 11.69
C PRO A 199 9.22 -0.28 11.08
N ILE A 200 10.09 -1.25 10.77
CA ILE A 200 11.34 -0.96 10.05
C ILE A 200 11.04 -0.45 8.65
N ALA A 201 10.09 -1.04 7.93
CA ALA A 201 9.72 -0.57 6.59
C ALA A 201 9.16 0.86 6.62
N LEU A 202 8.31 1.17 7.60
CA LEU A 202 7.81 2.52 7.82
C LEU A 202 8.93 3.52 8.14
N SER A 203 9.84 3.15 9.04
CA SER A 203 10.99 3.98 9.40
C SER A 203 11.91 4.23 8.21
N CYS A 204 12.27 3.19 7.45
CA CYS A 204 13.08 3.32 6.24
C CYS A 204 12.40 4.21 5.18
N HIS A 205 11.08 4.07 4.99
CA HIS A 205 10.34 4.88 4.05
C HIS A 205 10.27 6.35 4.48
N PHE A 206 10.02 6.60 5.77
CA PHE A 206 10.03 7.95 6.33
C PHE A 206 11.40 8.62 6.19
N SER A 207 12.49 7.91 6.55
CA SER A 207 13.85 8.43 6.37
C SER A 207 14.16 8.73 4.91
N LEU A 208 13.77 7.86 3.98
CA LEU A 208 13.95 8.09 2.55
C LEU A 208 13.17 9.32 2.08
N PHE A 209 11.92 9.48 2.53
CA PHE A 209 11.10 10.65 2.23
C PHE A 209 11.75 11.96 2.71
N VAL A 210 12.25 11.96 3.96
CA VAL A 210 12.95 13.13 4.53
C VAL A 210 14.24 13.45 3.76
N ILE A 211 15.06 12.45 3.45
CA ILE A 211 16.31 12.64 2.69
C ILE A 211 16.02 13.21 1.30
N VAL A 212 15.07 12.63 0.58
CA VAL A 212 14.66 13.13 -0.75
C VAL A 212 14.15 14.56 -0.65
N GLY A 213 13.32 14.88 0.34
CA GLY A 213 12.84 16.25 0.58
C GLY A 213 13.97 17.25 0.86
N LEU A 214 14.98 16.85 1.64
CA LEU A 214 16.16 17.69 1.91
C LEU A 214 17.02 17.90 0.67
N VAL A 215 17.23 16.87 -0.15
CA VAL A 215 18.00 16.96 -1.40
C VAL A 215 17.30 17.87 -2.40
N ILE A 216 15.98 17.73 -2.58
CA ILE A 216 15.18 18.61 -3.44
C ILE A 216 15.30 20.06 -2.95
N ARG A 217 15.13 20.30 -1.65
CA ARG A 217 15.27 21.64 -1.07
C ARG A 217 16.66 22.24 -1.32
N GLN A 218 17.74 21.49 -1.13
CA GLN A 218 19.10 21.98 -1.39
C GLN A 218 19.32 22.28 -2.88
N MET A 219 18.77 21.47 -3.78
CA MET A 219 18.81 21.75 -5.22
C MET A 219 18.01 23.01 -5.59
N MET A 220 16.95 23.34 -4.85
CA MET A 220 16.20 24.59 -5.03
C MET A 220 16.95 25.80 -4.43
N ASP A 221 17.47 25.68 -3.21
CA ASP A 221 18.13 26.78 -2.48
C ASP A 221 19.49 27.18 -3.10
N ALA A 222 20.30 26.21 -3.55
CA ALA A 222 21.60 26.46 -4.19
C ALA A 222 21.51 27.25 -5.51
N ASN A 223 20.30 27.39 -6.08
CA ASN A 223 20.06 28.00 -7.39
C ASN A 223 19.38 29.37 -7.31
N SER A 224 19.19 29.92 -6.12
CA SER A 224 18.74 31.32 -5.91
C SER A 224 19.76 32.38 -6.39
N ALA A 225 20.98 31.96 -6.75
CA ALA A 225 22.08 32.84 -7.19
C ALA A 225 22.28 32.93 -8.72
N VAL A 226 21.50 32.20 -9.56
CA VAL A 226 21.68 32.23 -11.02
C VAL A 226 20.32 32.40 -11.74
N PRO A 227 20.04 33.55 -12.38
CA PRO A 227 18.80 33.78 -13.08
C PRO A 227 18.91 33.20 -14.50
N PHE A 228 18.43 31.97 -14.74
CA PHE A 228 18.36 31.43 -16.11
C PHE A 228 17.15 30.51 -16.31
N ILE A 229 16.29 30.92 -17.26
CA ILE A 229 15.40 30.13 -18.13
C ILE A 229 14.48 29.11 -17.43
N GLY A 230 13.19 29.45 -17.40
CA GLY A 230 12.05 28.54 -17.30
C GLY A 230 11.98 27.71 -16.02
N TYR A 231 11.26 28.21 -15.01
CA TYR A 231 10.97 27.46 -13.78
C TYR A 231 10.25 26.12 -14.06
N ASP A 232 9.55 26.02 -15.20
CA ASP A 232 8.79 24.83 -15.61
C ASP A 232 9.69 23.68 -16.13
N ASP A 233 10.63 23.95 -17.04
CA ASP A 233 11.48 22.90 -17.64
C ASP A 233 12.41 22.22 -16.62
N ARG A 234 12.89 23.00 -15.63
CA ARG A 234 13.77 22.47 -14.57
C ARG A 234 13.01 21.61 -13.57
N THR A 235 11.81 22.03 -13.17
CA THR A 235 10.93 21.25 -12.29
C THR A 235 10.54 19.92 -12.93
N ILE A 236 10.22 19.94 -14.23
CA ILE A 236 9.97 18.73 -15.02
C ILE A 236 11.18 17.80 -15.01
N GLY A 237 12.39 18.32 -15.25
CA GLY A 237 13.62 17.54 -15.23
C GLY A 237 13.92 16.89 -13.86
N SER A 238 13.72 17.63 -12.76
CA SER A 238 13.91 17.12 -11.40
C SER A 238 12.90 16.03 -11.03
N LEU A 239 11.62 16.20 -11.39
CA LEU A 239 10.59 15.18 -11.18
C LEU A 239 10.84 13.92 -12.01
N ALA A 240 11.23 14.07 -13.28
CA ALA A 240 11.57 12.95 -14.14
C ALA A 240 12.76 12.15 -13.58
N PHE A 241 13.81 12.85 -13.14
CA PHE A 241 14.96 12.21 -12.48
C PHE A 241 14.55 11.45 -11.21
N LEU A 242 13.72 12.07 -10.36
CA LEU A 242 13.21 11.43 -9.15
C LEU A 242 12.44 10.14 -9.47
N ASN A 243 11.58 10.17 -10.48
CA ASN A 243 10.80 9.00 -10.92
C ASN A 243 11.71 7.87 -11.40
N VAL A 244 12.74 8.18 -12.20
CA VAL A 244 13.74 7.19 -12.65
C VAL A 244 14.50 6.59 -11.46
N LEU A 245 14.94 7.43 -10.51
CA LEU A 245 15.62 6.98 -9.32
C LEU A 245 14.75 6.05 -8.46
N GLN A 246 13.47 6.40 -8.27
CA GLN A 246 12.51 5.56 -7.55
C GLN A 246 12.33 4.21 -8.25
N LEU A 247 12.23 4.17 -9.59
CA LEU A 247 12.13 2.92 -10.36
C LEU A 247 13.37 2.04 -10.17
N ILE A 248 14.57 2.63 -10.17
CA ILE A 248 15.83 1.90 -9.91
C ILE A 248 15.82 1.31 -8.49
N ILE A 249 15.45 2.13 -7.49
CA ILE A 249 15.35 1.69 -6.08
C ILE A 249 14.35 0.53 -5.96
N ILE A 250 13.18 0.64 -6.58
CA ILE A 250 12.16 -0.41 -6.61
C ILE A 250 12.74 -1.70 -7.20
N ALA A 251 13.35 -1.63 -8.37
CA ALA A 251 13.92 -2.80 -9.05
C ALA A 251 15.00 -3.49 -8.20
N LEU A 252 15.90 -2.71 -7.59
CA LEU A 252 16.94 -3.22 -6.68
C LEU A 252 16.32 -3.90 -5.45
N LEU A 253 15.33 -3.27 -4.82
CA LEU A 253 14.65 -3.82 -3.64
C LEU A 253 13.94 -5.14 -3.96
N TYR A 254 13.29 -5.26 -5.12
CA TYR A 254 12.70 -6.53 -5.58
C TYR A 254 13.76 -7.61 -5.83
N ALA A 255 14.86 -7.26 -6.49
CA ALA A 255 15.95 -8.20 -6.76
C ALA A 255 16.60 -8.71 -5.46
N PHE A 256 16.93 -7.82 -4.53
CA PHE A 256 17.49 -8.17 -3.23
C PHE A 256 16.49 -8.94 -2.35
N SER A 257 15.21 -8.57 -2.41
CA SER A 257 14.14 -9.27 -1.72
C SER A 257 14.06 -10.75 -2.13
N TYR A 258 14.08 -11.04 -3.43
CA TYR A 258 14.07 -12.41 -3.93
C TYR A 258 15.36 -13.17 -3.58
N ARG A 259 16.52 -12.53 -3.72
CA ARG A 259 17.80 -13.12 -3.34
C ARG A 259 17.83 -13.47 -1.86
N ASN A 260 17.40 -12.56 -0.99
CA ASN A 260 17.31 -12.78 0.44
C ASN A 260 16.36 -13.93 0.74
N PHE A 261 15.16 -13.95 0.16
CA PHE A 261 14.21 -15.06 0.31
C PHE A 261 14.84 -16.43 0.02
N CYS A 262 15.66 -16.54 -1.04
CA CYS A 262 16.38 -17.78 -1.35
C CYS A 262 17.41 -18.14 -0.28
N HIS A 263 18.18 -17.18 0.23
CA HIS A 263 19.17 -17.41 1.30
C HIS A 263 18.53 -17.72 2.66
N LEU A 264 17.36 -17.16 2.99
CA LEU A 264 16.66 -17.40 4.26
C LEU A 264 16.33 -18.88 4.49
N ARG A 265 16.29 -19.66 3.41
CA ARG A 265 16.00 -21.08 3.38
C ARG A 265 17.23 -21.97 3.55
N LEU A 266 18.43 -21.42 3.33
CA LEU A 266 19.68 -22.14 3.41
C LEU A 266 20.40 -21.97 4.76
N LYS A 267 20.03 -20.96 5.57
CA LYS A 267 20.55 -20.81 6.94
C LYS A 267 20.02 -21.94 7.83
N LYS A 268 20.86 -22.97 8.03
CA LYS A 268 20.73 -24.04 9.03
C LYS A 268 20.72 -23.47 10.44
#